data_AF-A0A1T5A780-F1
#
_entry.id   AF-A0A1T5A780-F1
#
_cell.length_a   1.000
_cell.length_b   1.000
_cell.length_c   1.000
_cell.angle_alpha   90.00
_cell.angle_beta   90.00
_cell.angle_gamma   90.00
#
_symmetry.space_group_name_H-M   'P 1'
#
loop_
_entity.id
_entity.type
_entity.pdbx_description
1 polymer ?
#
loop_
_entity_poly.entity_id
_entity_poly.type
_entity_poly.pdbx_seq_one_letter_code
_entity_poly.pdbx_strand_id
1 'polypeptide(L)'
;MTAFDHTAFYGELRRRWGPLKQAQVDDINAALAKAWELPSVDPAWMVVARKLIGTTEIPGPQHNNVIVNLFARVGYAIYKTDEVAWCGAFIGACFKDAGIAIPKTAPRALDWATWGVECEPQVGAVCVMEREGGGHVTFAAGRTAAGAIKGLGGNQRNQVNISDFPFDRITDWRWPSGVPQAHIPLPIMAPGIISRNER
;
A
#
# COMPACT_ATOMS: atom_id res chain seq x y z
N MET A 1 13.72 -14.27 -18.69
CA MET A 1 14.46 -13.00 -18.70
C MET A 1 15.13 -12.85 -17.36
N THR A 2 16.42 -12.55 -17.32
CA THR A 2 17.13 -12.22 -16.08
C THR A 2 16.54 -10.95 -15.50
N ALA A 3 16.26 -10.95 -14.19
CA ALA A 3 15.74 -9.78 -13.49
C ALA A 3 16.67 -8.58 -13.68
N PHE A 4 16.09 -7.39 -13.89
CA PHE A 4 16.86 -6.17 -14.02
C PHE A 4 17.43 -5.76 -12.67
N ASP A 5 18.75 -5.70 -12.57
CA ASP A 5 19.45 -5.28 -11.35
C ASP A 5 19.50 -3.75 -11.26
N HIS A 6 18.48 -3.19 -10.62
CA HIS A 6 18.33 -1.75 -10.41
C HIS A 6 19.52 -1.16 -9.64
N THR A 7 20.09 -1.89 -8.68
CA THR A 7 21.19 -1.39 -7.84
C THR A 7 22.46 -1.27 -8.67
N ALA A 8 22.79 -2.30 -9.46
CA ALA A 8 23.93 -2.26 -10.37
C ALA A 8 23.76 -1.17 -11.44
N PHE A 9 22.56 -1.06 -12.02
CA PHE A 9 22.26 -0.06 -13.05
C PHE A 9 22.41 1.37 -12.53
N TYR A 10 21.71 1.74 -11.44
CA TYR A 10 21.81 3.08 -10.88
C TYR A 10 23.18 3.36 -10.23
N GLY A 11 23.88 2.33 -9.78
CA GLY A 11 25.28 2.41 -9.36
C GLY A 11 26.19 2.87 -10.50
N GLU A 12 26.05 2.25 -11.67
CA GLU A 12 26.82 2.62 -12.86
C GLU A 12 26.45 4.02 -13.38
N LEU A 13 25.17 4.39 -13.37
CA LEU A 13 24.76 5.75 -13.78
C LEU A 13 25.38 6.83 -12.89
N ARG A 14 25.40 6.60 -11.57
CA ARG A 14 26.03 7.52 -10.61
C ARG A 14 27.54 7.57 -10.77
N ARG A 15 28.17 6.43 -11.08
CA ARG A 15 29.61 6.37 -11.37
C ARG A 15 29.96 7.18 -12.63
N ARG A 16 29.10 7.15 -13.65
CA ARG A 16 29.36 7.77 -14.96
C ARG A 16 28.99 9.26 -15.01
N TRP A 17 27.92 9.65 -14.32
CA TRP A 17 27.34 11.00 -14.45
C TRP A 17 27.22 11.76 -13.12
N GLY A 18 27.75 11.19 -12.03
CA GLY A 18 27.67 11.77 -10.70
C GLY A 18 26.30 11.57 -10.04
N PRO A 19 26.06 12.20 -8.87
CA PRO A 19 24.81 12.05 -8.14
C PRO A 19 23.60 12.47 -8.97
N LEU A 20 22.59 11.59 -9.06
CA LEU A 20 21.33 11.88 -9.75
C LEU A 20 20.35 12.56 -8.80
N LYS A 21 19.68 13.60 -9.28
CA LYS A 21 18.52 14.20 -8.59
C LYS A 21 17.32 13.25 -8.70
N GLN A 22 16.39 13.32 -7.74
CA GLN A 22 15.22 12.44 -7.72
C GLN A 22 14.40 12.49 -9.01
N ALA A 23 14.16 13.68 -9.56
CA ALA A 23 13.46 13.83 -10.84
C ALA A 23 14.15 13.07 -12.00
N GLN A 24 15.48 13.02 -12.01
CA GLN A 24 16.22 12.27 -13.03
C GLN A 24 16.09 10.76 -12.82
N VAL A 25 16.04 10.30 -11.57
CA VAL A 25 15.78 8.89 -11.25
C VAL A 25 14.38 8.48 -11.71
N ASP A 26 13.39 9.35 -11.49
CA ASP A 26 11.99 9.13 -11.86
C ASP A 26 11.81 9.10 -13.38
N ASP A 27 12.42 10.04 -14.11
CA ASP A 27 12.42 10.08 -15.57
C ASP A 27 13.06 8.82 -16.17
N ILE A 28 14.17 8.36 -15.59
CA ILE A 28 14.86 7.14 -16.02
C ILE A 28 13.99 5.91 -15.74
N ASN A 29 13.37 5.82 -14.58
CA ASN A 29 12.45 4.72 -14.26
C ASN A 29 11.24 4.68 -15.21
N ALA A 30 10.66 5.84 -15.52
CA ALA A 30 9.57 5.95 -16.48
C ALA A 30 10.00 5.54 -17.89
N ALA A 31 11.20 5.93 -18.31
CA ALA A 31 11.79 5.55 -19.59
C ALA A 31 12.07 4.03 -19.66
N LEU A 32 12.61 3.43 -18.59
CA LEU A 32 12.86 1.99 -18.52
C LEU A 32 11.56 1.17 -18.54
N ALA A 33 10.55 1.59 -17.78
CA ALA A 33 9.23 0.96 -17.78
C ALA A 33 8.58 1.01 -19.17
N LYS A 34 8.73 2.14 -19.88
CA LYS A 34 8.20 2.32 -21.23
C LYS A 34 8.99 1.56 -22.30
N ALA A 35 10.31 1.52 -22.19
CA ALA A 35 11.19 0.93 -23.20
C ALA A 35 11.22 -0.60 -23.14
N TRP A 36 11.11 -1.18 -21.95
CA TRP A 36 11.35 -2.61 -21.73
C TRP A 36 10.15 -3.37 -21.15
N GLU A 37 8.97 -2.75 -21.10
CA GLU A 37 7.75 -3.34 -20.50
C GLU A 37 7.99 -3.97 -19.12
N LEU A 38 8.98 -3.45 -18.38
CA LEU A 38 9.31 -3.99 -17.06
C LEU A 38 8.12 -3.73 -16.12
N PRO A 39 7.68 -4.73 -15.34
CA PRO A 39 6.67 -4.51 -14.33
C PRO A 39 7.17 -3.44 -13.37
N SER A 40 6.27 -2.57 -12.93
CA SER A 40 6.50 -1.56 -11.91
C SER A 40 7.44 -2.07 -10.81
N VAL A 41 8.40 -1.25 -10.38
CA VAL A 41 9.27 -1.52 -9.22
C VAL A 41 8.44 -1.74 -7.93
N ASP A 42 7.16 -1.34 -7.94
CA ASP A 42 6.24 -1.64 -6.85
C ASP A 42 5.96 -3.15 -6.73
N PRO A 43 5.84 -3.68 -5.50
CA PRO A 43 5.27 -5.01 -5.29
C PRO A 43 3.92 -5.17 -6.00
N ALA A 44 3.61 -6.37 -6.49
CA ALA A 44 2.43 -6.60 -7.34
C ALA A 44 1.11 -6.11 -6.70
N TRP A 45 0.96 -6.26 -5.38
CA TRP A 45 -0.22 -5.75 -4.65
C TRP A 45 -0.27 -4.23 -4.56
N MET A 46 0.87 -3.54 -4.58
CA MET A 46 0.92 -2.07 -4.65
C MET A 46 0.45 -1.57 -6.01
N VAL A 47 0.77 -2.29 -7.10
CA VAL A 47 0.22 -1.98 -8.43
C VAL A 47 -1.30 -2.09 -8.44
N VAL A 48 -1.87 -3.11 -7.78
CA VAL A 48 -3.33 -3.26 -7.65
C VAL A 48 -3.91 -2.14 -6.80
N ALA A 49 -3.33 -1.87 -5.63
CA ALA A 49 -3.79 -0.86 -4.69
C ALA A 49 -3.85 0.54 -5.32
N ARG A 50 -2.81 0.93 -6.09
CA ARG A 50 -2.77 2.24 -6.75
C ARG A 50 -3.86 2.44 -7.80
N LYS A 51 -4.28 1.37 -8.50
CA LYS A 51 -5.39 1.44 -9.47
C LYS A 51 -6.74 1.76 -8.83
N LEU A 52 -6.87 1.52 -7.52
CA LEU A 52 -8.11 1.73 -6.78
C LEU A 52 -8.20 3.12 -6.13
N ILE A 53 -7.13 3.93 -6.17
CA ILE A 53 -7.12 5.30 -5.63
C ILE A 53 -8.28 6.11 -6.24
N GLY A 54 -9.03 6.80 -5.38
CA GLY A 54 -10.22 7.57 -5.76
C GLY A 54 -11.54 6.80 -5.63
N THR A 55 -11.50 5.47 -5.42
CA THR A 55 -12.70 4.68 -5.09
C THR A 55 -13.29 5.21 -3.78
N THR A 56 -14.51 5.75 -3.84
CA THR A 56 -15.20 6.43 -2.73
C THR A 56 -16.53 5.76 -2.43
N GLU A 57 -16.95 5.71 -1.17
CA GLU A 57 -18.31 5.30 -0.79
C GLU A 57 -19.37 6.19 -1.45
N ILE A 58 -20.57 5.64 -1.63
CA ILE A 58 -21.75 6.39 -2.05
C ILE A 58 -22.63 6.57 -0.81
N PRO A 59 -22.79 7.79 -0.28
CA PRO A 59 -23.65 7.99 0.89
C PRO A 59 -25.11 7.65 0.58
N GLY A 60 -25.74 6.84 1.44
CA GLY A 60 -27.18 6.59 1.40
C GLY A 60 -27.53 5.17 0.94
N PRO A 61 -28.69 4.95 0.30
CA PRO A 61 -29.19 3.60 0.01
C PRO A 61 -28.51 2.91 -1.18
N GLN A 62 -27.61 3.62 -1.87
CA GLN A 62 -26.82 3.08 -2.98
C GLN A 62 -25.40 2.84 -2.48
N HIS A 63 -24.77 1.76 -2.93
CA HIS A 63 -23.43 1.40 -2.48
C HIS A 63 -22.46 1.29 -3.66
N ASN A 64 -21.20 1.63 -3.42
CA ASN A 64 -20.18 1.44 -4.42
C ASN A 64 -19.89 -0.06 -4.62
N ASN A 65 -20.28 -0.59 -5.79
CA ASN A 65 -20.06 -1.99 -6.15
C ASN A 65 -18.58 -2.41 -6.14
N VAL A 66 -17.63 -1.49 -6.33
CA VAL A 66 -16.21 -1.79 -6.17
C VAL A 66 -15.93 -2.19 -4.73
N ILE A 67 -16.38 -1.39 -3.75
CA ILE A 67 -16.17 -1.62 -2.31
C ILE A 67 -16.86 -2.92 -1.87
N VAL A 68 -18.12 -3.11 -2.26
CA VAL A 68 -18.86 -4.36 -1.99
C VAL A 68 -18.13 -5.58 -2.54
N ASN A 69 -17.54 -5.47 -3.74
CA ASN A 69 -16.76 -6.54 -4.33
C ASN A 69 -15.42 -6.80 -3.62
N LEU A 70 -14.83 -5.82 -2.93
CA LEU A 70 -13.63 -6.06 -2.10
C LEU A 70 -13.95 -7.09 -1.01
N PHE A 71 -15.07 -6.94 -0.31
CA PHE A 71 -15.53 -7.92 0.69
C PHE A 71 -15.77 -9.31 0.09
N ALA A 72 -16.44 -9.38 -1.07
CA ALA A 72 -16.69 -10.64 -1.74
C ALA A 72 -15.39 -11.39 -2.09
N ARG A 73 -14.38 -10.68 -2.59
CA ARG A 73 -13.06 -11.25 -2.95
C ARG A 73 -12.31 -11.86 -1.77
N VAL A 74 -12.52 -11.33 -0.57
CA VAL A 74 -11.91 -11.85 0.65
C VAL A 74 -12.78 -12.87 1.38
N GLY A 75 -13.88 -13.34 0.77
CA GLY A 75 -14.75 -14.37 1.33
C GLY A 75 -15.86 -13.84 2.25
N TYR A 76 -16.09 -12.53 2.26
CA TYR A 76 -17.06 -11.84 3.13
C TYR A 76 -18.21 -11.21 2.34
N ALA A 77 -18.73 -11.94 1.34
CA ALA A 77 -19.82 -11.48 0.49
C ALA A 77 -21.14 -11.16 1.24
N ILE A 78 -21.22 -11.45 2.55
CA ILE A 78 -22.33 -11.06 3.42
C ILE A 78 -22.44 -9.53 3.60
N TYR A 79 -21.33 -8.79 3.46
CA TYR A 79 -21.35 -7.33 3.50
C TYR A 79 -21.78 -6.81 2.13
N LYS A 80 -22.92 -6.11 2.10
CA LYS A 80 -23.55 -5.57 0.90
C LYS A 80 -23.56 -4.04 0.84
N THR A 81 -22.99 -3.41 1.85
CA THR A 81 -22.97 -1.96 2.03
C THR A 81 -21.53 -1.47 2.13
N ASP A 82 -21.29 -0.21 1.82
CA ASP A 82 -19.96 0.40 1.82
C ASP A 82 -19.66 1.25 3.05
N GLU A 83 -20.60 1.35 4.00
CA GLU A 83 -20.45 2.04 5.28
C GLU A 83 -19.83 1.18 6.39
N VAL A 84 -19.58 -0.11 6.12
CA VAL A 84 -18.86 -1.00 7.02
C VAL A 84 -17.36 -0.84 6.77
N ALA A 85 -16.58 -0.61 7.84
CA ALA A 85 -15.13 -0.44 7.75
C ALA A 85 -14.46 -1.48 6.83
N TRP A 86 -13.91 -1.01 5.71
CA TRP A 86 -13.43 -1.87 4.63
C TRP A 86 -11.91 -1.78 4.37
N CYS A 87 -11.15 -1.15 5.28
CA CYS A 87 -9.69 -1.05 5.16
C CYS A 87 -8.99 -2.42 5.05
N GLY A 88 -9.34 -3.39 5.90
CA GLY A 88 -8.79 -4.75 5.83
C GLY A 88 -9.25 -5.52 4.59
N ALA A 89 -10.50 -5.31 4.16
CA ALA A 89 -11.03 -5.92 2.94
C ALA A 89 -10.30 -5.41 1.69
N PHE A 90 -9.94 -4.12 1.66
CA PHE A 90 -9.11 -3.52 0.62
C PHE A 90 -7.73 -4.17 0.55
N ILE A 91 -7.00 -4.24 1.67
CA ILE A 91 -5.67 -4.88 1.73
C ILE A 91 -5.75 -6.34 1.27
N GLY A 92 -6.74 -7.08 1.78
CA GLY A 92 -6.96 -8.48 1.40
C GLY A 92 -7.29 -8.66 -0.08
N ALA A 93 -8.13 -7.80 -0.67
CA ALA A 93 -8.45 -7.85 -2.09
C ALA A 93 -7.22 -7.56 -2.97
N CYS A 94 -6.40 -6.57 -2.60
CA CYS A 94 -5.16 -6.27 -3.32
C CYS A 94 -4.17 -7.45 -3.30
N PHE A 95 -4.04 -8.14 -2.17
CA PHE A 95 -3.23 -9.35 -2.07
C PHE A 95 -3.80 -10.52 -2.86
N LYS A 96 -5.12 -10.74 -2.82
CA LYS A 96 -5.79 -11.78 -3.62
C LYS A 96 -5.55 -11.60 -5.11
N ASP A 97 -5.71 -10.38 -5.62
CA ASP A 97 -5.45 -10.03 -7.02
C ASP A 97 -3.97 -10.22 -7.39
N ALA A 98 -3.06 -10.07 -6.42
CA ALA A 98 -1.63 -10.33 -6.59
C ALA A 98 -1.22 -11.81 -6.33
N GLY A 99 -2.17 -12.71 -6.10
CA GLY A 99 -1.89 -14.13 -5.84
C GLY A 99 -1.29 -14.43 -4.46
N ILE A 100 -1.43 -13.51 -3.51
CA ILE A 100 -0.89 -13.62 -2.15
C ILE A 100 -1.96 -14.12 -1.17
N ALA A 101 -1.55 -15.01 -0.25
CA ALA A 101 -2.41 -15.51 0.81
C ALA A 101 -2.74 -14.42 1.84
N ILE A 102 -3.98 -14.41 2.32
CA ILE A 102 -4.52 -13.41 3.25
C ILE A 102 -4.96 -14.07 4.56
N PRO A 103 -5.09 -13.35 5.69
CA PRO A 103 -5.67 -13.93 6.89
C PRO A 103 -7.15 -14.28 6.66
N LYS A 104 -7.65 -15.32 7.35
CA LYS A 104 -9.05 -15.79 7.20
C LYS A 104 -10.07 -14.69 7.46
N THR A 105 -9.71 -13.75 8.32
CA THR A 105 -10.53 -12.64 8.82
C THR A 105 -10.04 -11.29 8.28
N ALA A 106 -9.53 -11.27 7.05
CA ALA A 106 -8.95 -10.10 6.37
C ALA A 106 -9.67 -8.75 6.56
N PRO A 107 -11.02 -8.65 6.63
CA PRO A 107 -11.67 -7.38 6.95
C PRO A 107 -11.26 -6.76 8.30
N ARG A 108 -10.85 -7.56 9.29
CA ARG A 108 -10.42 -7.08 10.61
C ARG A 108 -8.98 -6.58 10.53
N ALA A 109 -8.80 -5.27 10.67
CA ALA A 109 -7.49 -4.62 10.57
C ALA A 109 -6.44 -5.20 11.52
N LEU A 110 -6.80 -5.45 12.78
CA LEU A 110 -5.86 -5.97 13.79
C LEU A 110 -5.38 -7.40 13.52
N ASP A 111 -6.14 -8.19 12.77
CA ASP A 111 -5.72 -9.57 12.44
C ASP A 111 -4.53 -9.58 11.48
N TRP A 112 -4.26 -8.46 10.79
CA TRP A 112 -3.05 -8.29 9.99
C TRP A 112 -1.79 -8.18 10.85
N ALA A 113 -1.89 -7.80 12.14
CA ALA A 113 -0.74 -7.68 13.04
C ALA A 113 -0.05 -9.03 13.31
N THR A 114 -0.69 -10.15 12.99
CA THR A 114 -0.08 -11.49 13.13
C THR A 114 0.09 -12.21 11.79
N TRP A 115 -0.29 -11.55 10.69
CA TRP A 115 -0.21 -12.11 9.36
C TRP A 115 1.19 -11.93 8.75
N GLY A 116 1.65 -12.94 8.01
CA GLY A 116 2.91 -12.88 7.29
C GLY A 116 4.12 -12.96 8.23
N VAL A 117 5.15 -12.17 7.92
CA VAL A 117 6.38 -12.04 8.71
C VAL A 117 6.64 -10.57 9.05
N GLU A 118 7.39 -10.33 10.13
CA GLU A 118 7.86 -8.99 10.47
C GLU A 118 8.84 -8.46 9.43
N CYS A 119 8.80 -7.15 9.21
CA CYS A 119 9.70 -6.49 8.28
C CYS A 119 10.03 -5.07 8.74
N GLU A 120 11.13 -4.55 8.22
CA GLU A 120 11.46 -3.14 8.35
C GLU A 120 10.56 -2.28 7.43
N PRO A 121 10.35 -0.99 7.76
CA PRO A 121 9.57 -0.06 6.94
C PRO A 121 10.07 0.01 5.48
N GLN A 122 9.23 -0.43 4.55
CA GLN A 122 9.53 -0.46 3.11
C GLN A 122 8.26 -0.34 2.28
N VAL A 123 8.39 0.07 1.02
CA VAL A 123 7.22 0.22 0.12
C VAL A 123 6.49 -1.12 -0.02
N GLY A 124 5.17 -1.08 0.18
CA GLY A 124 4.29 -2.25 0.12
C GLY A 124 4.19 -3.04 1.41
N ALA A 125 4.96 -2.72 2.46
CA ALA A 125 4.72 -3.28 3.78
C ALA A 125 3.31 -2.94 4.27
N VAL A 126 2.69 -3.89 4.97
CA VAL A 126 1.42 -3.69 5.65
C VAL A 126 1.68 -2.97 6.98
N CYS A 127 1.11 -1.79 7.14
CA CYS A 127 1.17 -1.00 8.37
C CYS A 127 -0.12 -1.22 9.15
N VAL A 128 -0.03 -1.82 10.33
CA VAL A 128 -1.17 -1.97 11.25
C VAL A 128 -1.11 -0.87 12.29
N MET A 129 -2.28 -0.33 12.62
CA MET A 129 -2.46 0.74 13.59
C MET A 129 -3.60 0.37 14.53
N GLU A 130 -3.44 0.69 15.80
CA GLU A 130 -4.52 0.64 16.79
C GLU A 130 -5.19 2.02 16.93
N ARG A 131 -6.48 2.01 17.25
CA ARG A 131 -7.25 3.21 17.57
C ARG A 131 -8.36 2.89 18.57
N GLU A 132 -8.91 3.92 19.18
CA GLU A 132 -10.12 3.77 19.97
C GLU A 132 -11.26 3.22 19.09
N GLY A 133 -11.84 2.09 19.50
CA GLY A 133 -12.91 1.42 18.75
C GLY A 133 -12.46 0.46 17.62
N GLY A 134 -11.16 0.17 17.47
CA GLY A 134 -10.69 -0.89 16.56
C GLY A 134 -9.27 -0.68 16.02
N GLY A 135 -8.98 -1.26 14.86
CA GLY A 135 -7.71 -1.07 14.16
C GLY A 135 -7.88 -0.36 12.82
N HIS A 136 -6.75 -0.04 12.20
CA HIS A 136 -6.65 0.34 10.81
C HIS A 136 -5.42 -0.31 10.16
N VAL A 137 -5.48 -0.46 8.84
CA VAL A 137 -4.43 -1.13 8.09
C VAL A 137 -4.27 -0.48 6.73
N THR A 138 -3.03 -0.23 6.34
CA THR A 138 -2.66 0.41 5.07
C THR A 138 -1.43 -0.26 4.47
N PHE A 139 -1.13 0.01 3.20
CA PHE A 139 0.20 -0.25 2.65
C PHE A 139 1.09 0.98 2.80
N ALA A 140 2.36 0.79 3.14
CA ALA A 140 3.33 1.86 3.12
C ALA A 140 3.65 2.27 1.67
N ALA A 141 3.34 3.52 1.31
CA ALA A 141 3.63 4.08 -0.01
C ALA A 141 4.84 5.03 0.00
N GLY A 142 5.22 5.53 1.17
CA GLY A 142 6.30 6.51 1.35
C GLY A 142 6.31 7.11 2.75
N ARG A 143 6.99 8.24 2.91
CA ARG A 143 7.01 9.04 4.15
C ARG A 143 7.11 10.53 3.86
N THR A 144 6.71 11.36 4.78
CA THR A 144 6.97 12.81 4.73
C THR A 144 8.41 13.11 5.14
N ALA A 145 8.89 14.32 4.83
CA ALA A 145 10.20 14.78 5.31
C ALA A 145 10.30 14.80 6.85
N ALA A 146 9.17 14.98 7.54
CA ALA A 146 9.08 14.95 8.99
C ALA A 146 8.97 13.52 9.58
N GLY A 147 8.96 12.48 8.74
CA GLY A 147 8.97 11.08 9.17
C GLY A 147 7.61 10.41 9.32
N ALA A 148 6.50 11.13 9.09
CA ALA A 148 5.17 10.51 9.05
C ALA A 148 5.05 9.56 7.85
N ILE A 149 4.42 8.40 8.02
CA ILE A 149 4.24 7.41 6.97
C ILE A 149 3.10 7.81 6.04
N LYS A 150 3.32 7.62 4.73
CA LYS A 150 2.29 7.75 3.70
C LYS A 150 1.59 6.39 3.54
N GLY A 151 0.42 6.24 4.15
CA GLY A 151 -0.38 5.01 4.06
C GLY A 151 -1.33 5.04 2.87
N LEU A 152 -1.17 4.11 1.94
CA LEU A 152 -2.15 3.80 0.89
C LEU A 152 -3.17 2.81 1.45
N GLY A 153 -4.38 3.27 1.71
CA GLY A 153 -5.40 2.49 2.38
C GLY A 153 -6.81 2.78 1.88
N GLY A 154 -7.70 1.82 2.11
CA GLY A 154 -9.14 1.99 1.93
C GLY A 154 -9.81 2.53 3.19
N ASN A 155 -11.05 3.03 3.05
CA ASN A 155 -11.84 3.59 4.14
C ASN A 155 -11.16 4.79 4.84
N GLN A 156 -10.22 5.46 4.16
CA GLN A 156 -9.59 6.67 4.66
C GLN A 156 -10.45 7.85 4.20
N ARG A 157 -11.31 8.38 5.08
CA ARG A 157 -12.34 9.37 4.71
C ARG A 157 -13.27 8.83 3.63
N ASN A 158 -13.76 7.62 3.86
CA ASN A 158 -14.66 6.91 2.95
C ASN A 158 -14.11 6.73 1.53
N GLN A 159 -12.78 6.66 1.37
CA GLN A 159 -12.11 6.54 0.07
C GLN A 159 -10.83 5.69 0.15
N VAL A 160 -10.39 5.15 -1.00
CA VAL A 160 -9.01 4.73 -1.22
C VAL A 160 -8.13 5.94 -1.54
N ASN A 161 -7.20 6.29 -0.66
CA ASN A 161 -6.25 7.39 -0.90
C ASN A 161 -4.91 7.15 -0.20
N ILE A 162 -4.04 8.15 -0.27
CA ILE A 162 -2.80 8.20 0.52
C ILE A 162 -2.98 9.25 1.61
N SER A 163 -2.86 8.82 2.86
CA SER A 163 -2.96 9.68 4.04
C SER A 163 -1.69 9.63 4.87
N ASP A 164 -1.42 10.67 5.65
CA ASP A 164 -0.20 10.75 6.47
C ASP A 164 -0.51 10.27 7.89
N PHE A 165 0.27 9.31 8.38
CA PHE A 165 0.15 8.74 9.71
C PHE A 165 1.44 8.96 10.50
N PRO A 166 1.38 9.46 11.74
CA PRO A 166 2.54 9.48 12.62
C PRO A 166 3.19 8.09 12.72
N PHE A 167 4.52 8.02 12.70
CA PHE A 167 5.24 6.75 12.70
C PHE A 167 4.92 5.90 13.93
N ASP A 168 4.77 6.55 15.09
CA ASP A 168 4.44 5.97 16.38
C ASP A 168 3.01 5.41 16.48
N ARG A 169 2.12 5.75 15.54
CA ARG A 169 0.79 5.10 15.45
C ARG A 169 0.85 3.71 14.83
N ILE A 170 1.93 3.35 14.13
CA ILE A 170 2.07 2.04 13.50
C ILE A 170 2.62 1.08 14.55
N THR A 171 1.82 0.08 14.89
CA THR A 171 2.18 -0.94 15.88
C THR A 171 2.95 -2.09 15.24
N ASP A 172 2.65 -2.41 13.98
CA ASP A 172 3.21 -3.57 13.28
C ASP A 172 3.51 -3.27 11.81
N TRP A 173 4.65 -3.79 11.36
CA TRP A 173 5.09 -3.79 9.98
C TRP A 173 5.16 -5.22 9.47
N ARG A 174 4.30 -5.56 8.52
CA ARG A 174 4.12 -6.95 8.07
C ARG A 174 4.34 -7.11 6.57
N TRP A 175 4.90 -8.25 6.20
CA TRP A 175 5.21 -8.63 4.83
C TRP A 175 4.67 -10.03 4.52
N PRO A 176 4.22 -10.34 3.28
CA PRO A 176 3.77 -11.68 2.95
C PRO A 176 4.83 -12.75 3.23
N SER A 177 4.43 -13.82 3.92
CA SER A 177 5.32 -14.97 4.13
C SER A 177 5.64 -15.66 2.81
N GLY A 178 6.91 -16.04 2.63
CA GLY A 178 7.40 -16.70 1.41
C GLY A 178 7.61 -15.77 0.21
N VAL A 179 7.39 -14.45 0.34
CA VAL A 179 7.72 -13.46 -0.68
C VAL A 179 9.02 -12.74 -0.29
N PRO A 180 10.04 -12.70 -1.15
CA PRO A 180 11.25 -11.92 -0.88
C PRO A 180 10.90 -10.46 -0.57
N GLN A 181 11.49 -9.91 0.49
CA GLN A 181 11.32 -8.50 0.81
C GLN A 181 11.99 -7.65 -0.28
N ALA A 182 11.27 -6.66 -0.78
CA ALA A 182 11.78 -5.83 -1.86
C ALA A 182 12.83 -4.82 -1.37
N HIS A 183 12.83 -4.52 -0.06
CA HIS A 183 13.70 -3.55 0.60
C HIS A 183 13.70 -2.17 -0.08
N ILE A 184 12.57 -1.83 -0.73
CA ILE A 184 12.40 -0.54 -1.41
C ILE A 184 12.21 0.52 -0.33
N PRO A 185 13.15 1.48 -0.19
CA PRO A 185 13.04 2.51 0.83
C PRO A 185 11.79 3.36 0.62
N LEU A 186 11.19 3.83 1.71
CA LEU A 186 10.05 4.74 1.65
C LEU A 186 10.47 6.08 1.02
N PRO A 187 9.96 6.44 -0.18
CA PRO A 187 10.29 7.72 -0.80
C PRO A 187 9.78 8.90 0.05
N ILE A 188 10.52 10.01 0.02
CA ILE A 188 10.06 11.26 0.64
C ILE A 188 9.02 11.90 -0.28
N MET A 189 7.80 12.07 0.24
CA MET A 189 6.68 12.68 -0.47
C MET A 189 6.29 13.99 0.23
N ALA A 190 5.79 14.96 -0.54
CA ALA A 190 5.26 16.21 0.01
C ALA A 190 4.19 15.89 1.09
N PRO A 191 4.12 16.65 2.19
CA PRO A 191 3.11 16.45 3.21
C PRO A 191 1.72 16.56 2.58
N GLY A 192 0.86 15.62 2.95
CA GLY A 192 -0.52 15.57 2.53
C GLY A 192 -1.39 15.93 3.73
N ILE A 193 -2.57 15.33 3.79
CA ILE A 193 -3.40 15.51 4.97
C ILE A 193 -2.95 14.51 6.04
N ILE A 194 -2.52 15.04 7.19
CA ILE A 194 -2.22 14.22 8.37
C ILE A 194 -3.54 13.68 8.91
N SER A 195 -3.73 12.37 8.78
CA SER A 195 -4.85 11.65 9.36
C SER A 195 -4.66 11.59 10.87
N ARG A 196 -5.25 12.58 11.54
CA ARG A 196 -5.31 12.64 13.01
C ARG A 196 -6.43 11.76 13.57
N ASN A 197 -7.46 11.49 12.75
CA ASN A 197 -8.62 10.65 13.00
C ASN A 197 -9.13 10.07 11.66
N GLU A 198 -9.38 8.76 11.59
CA GLU A 198 -9.85 8.05 10.39
C GLU A 198 -11.37 7.83 10.43
N ARG A 199 -12.11 8.95 10.46
CA ARG A 199 -13.51 8.93 10.03
C ARG A 199 -13.55 9.26 8.53
#